data_AF-W7D775-F1
#
_entry.id   AF-W7D775-F1
#
_cell.length_a   1.000
_cell.length_b   1.000
_cell.length_c   1.000
_cell.angle_alpha   90.00
_cell.angle_beta   90.00
_cell.angle_gamma   90.00
#
_symmetry.space_group_name_H-M   'P 1'
#
loop_
_entity.id
_entity.type
_entity.pdbx_description
1 polymer ?
#
loop_
_entity_poly.entity_id
_entity_poly.type
_entity_poly.pdbx_seq_one_letter_code
_entity_poly.pdbx_strand_id
1 'polypeptide(L)'
;MRRILLVDGYNVIGAWPELSNLKDYDLEMARNSLIAKMAEYQSYTGYDIVIVFDAQYVRGIQRKMERHKVKIVFTKEDETADEYIERKAN
;
A
#
# COMPACT_ATOMS: atom_id res chain seq x y z
N MET A 1 21.54 4.70 9.02
CA MET A 1 20.86 4.44 7.72
C MET A 1 19.37 4.34 7.98
N ARG A 2 18.52 5.06 7.24
CA ARG A 2 17.07 4.84 7.29
C ARG A 2 16.75 3.63 6.43
N ARG A 3 15.94 2.71 6.96
CA ARG A 3 15.45 1.53 6.22
C ARG A 3 14.10 1.87 5.63
N ILE A 4 13.94 1.63 4.33
CA ILE A 4 12.69 1.84 3.62
C ILE A 4 12.07 0.47 3.34
N LEU A 5 10.79 0.31 3.66
CA LEU A 5 10.01 -0.87 3.27
C LEU A 5 9.06 -0.47 2.13
N LEU A 6 9.24 -1.10 0.98
CA LEU A 6 8.36 -0.97 -0.18
C LEU A 6 7.35 -2.13 -0.16
N VAL A 7 6.06 -1.82 -0.21
CA VAL A 7 4.98 -2.80 -0.09
C VAL A 7 4.09 -2.72 -1.33
N ASP A 8 3.96 -3.83 -2.06
CA ASP A 8 2.87 -4.00 -3.05
C ASP A 8 1.56 -4.23 -2.29
N GLY A 9 0.68 -3.23 -2.33
CA GLY A 9 -0.54 -3.22 -1.56
C GLY A 9 -1.56 -4.27 -1.99
N TYR A 10 -1.73 -4.52 -3.29
CA TYR A 10 -2.74 -5.49 -3.75
C TYR A 10 -2.25 -6.92 -3.63
N ASN A 11 -0.95 -7.15 -3.79
CA ASN A 11 -0.35 -8.45 -3.49
C ASN A 11 -0.55 -8.82 -2.01
N VAL A 12 -0.24 -7.90 -1.09
CA VAL A 12 -0.43 -8.13 0.35
C VAL A 12 -1.90 -8.32 0.72
N ILE A 13 -2.80 -7.50 0.17
CA ILE A 13 -4.25 -7.65 0.39
C ILE A 13 -4.74 -9.03 -0.07
N GLY A 14 -4.27 -9.52 -1.22
CA GLY A 14 -4.65 -10.85 -1.73
C GLY A 14 -4.03 -12.01 -0.94
N ALA A 15 -2.88 -11.80 -0.30
CA ALA A 15 -2.15 -12.85 0.42
C ALA A 15 -2.59 -12.99 1.89
N TRP A 16 -3.02 -11.92 2.55
CA TRP A 16 -3.38 -11.95 3.98
C TRP A 16 -4.86 -12.30 4.15
N PRO A 17 -5.22 -13.41 4.84
CA PRO A 17 -6.60 -13.88 4.91
C PRO A 17 -7.59 -12.83 5.40
N GLU A 18 -7.22 -12.03 6.41
CA GLU A 18 -8.11 -10.99 6.94
C GLU A 18 -8.36 -9.84 5.97
N LEU A 19 -7.39 -9.54 5.09
CA LEU A 19 -7.50 -8.49 4.09
C LEU A 19 -8.18 -9.00 2.82
N SER A 20 -7.90 -10.25 2.42
CA SER A 20 -8.52 -10.87 1.25
C SER A 20 -10.02 -11.02 1.47
N ASN A 21 -10.43 -11.48 2.65
CA ASN A 21 -11.85 -11.55 2.99
C ASN A 21 -12.50 -10.16 2.92
N LEU A 22 -11.86 -9.12 3.44
CA LEU A 22 -12.37 -7.74 3.35
C LEU A 22 -12.46 -7.25 1.90
N LYS A 23 -11.47 -7.57 1.06
CA LYS A 23 -11.43 -7.18 -0.35
C LYS A 23 -12.64 -7.70 -1.12
N ASP A 24 -13.10 -8.92 -0.82
CA ASP A 24 -14.24 -9.54 -1.51
C ASP A 24 -15.56 -8.81 -1.22
N TYR A 25 -15.63 -8.08 -0.10
CA TYR A 25 -16.77 -7.22 0.25
C TYR A 25 -16.56 -5.75 -0.14
N ASP A 26 -15.40 -5.20 0.20
CA ASP A 26 -15.04 -3.80 0.02
C ASP A 26 -13.51 -3.62 -0.07
N LEU A 27 -13.03 -3.38 -1.28
CA LEU A 27 -11.61 -3.13 -1.56
C LEU A 27 -11.07 -1.90 -0.83
N GLU A 28 -11.88 -0.87 -0.63
CA GLU A 28 -11.48 0.34 0.10
C GLU A 28 -11.25 0.02 1.59
N MET A 29 -12.12 -0.79 2.19
CA MET A 29 -11.91 -1.26 3.57
C MET A 29 -10.62 -2.09 3.70
N ALA A 30 -10.33 -2.97 2.74
CA ALA A 30 -9.08 -3.74 2.73
C ALA A 30 -7.84 -2.82 2.64
N ARG A 31 -7.87 -1.80 1.76
CA ARG A 31 -6.80 -0.80 1.67
C ARG A 31 -6.61 -0.03 2.98
N ASN A 32 -7.70 0.46 3.56
CA ASN A 32 -7.67 1.21 4.83
C ASN A 32 -7.11 0.36 5.98
N SER A 33 -7.48 -0.93 6.02
CA SER A 33 -6.97 -1.88 7.01
C SER A 33 -5.46 -2.14 6.84
N LEU A 34 -4.99 -2.34 5.59
CA LEU A 34 -3.55 -2.46 5.32
C LEU A 34 -2.78 -1.20 5.74
N ILE A 35 -3.28 -0.01 5.39
CA ILE A 35 -2.65 1.27 5.75
C ILE A 35 -2.51 1.41 7.27
N ALA A 36 -3.55 1.07 8.03
CA ALA A 36 -3.53 1.11 9.49
C ALA A 36 -2.48 0.16 10.08
N LYS A 37 -2.45 -1.10 9.62
CA LYS A 37 -1.46 -2.10 10.03
C LYS A 37 -0.03 -1.64 9.73
N MET A 38 0.20 -1.06 8.57
CA MET A 38 1.53 -0.54 8.19
C MET A 38 1.92 0.69 9.01
N ALA A 39 0.98 1.53 9.41
CA ALA A 39 1.28 2.66 10.28
C ALA A 39 1.71 2.23 11.69
N GLU A 40 1.06 1.20 12.24
CA GLU A 40 1.48 0.57 13.49
C GLU A 40 2.88 -0.06 13.33
N TYR A 41 3.11 -0.78 12.24
CA TYR A 41 4.40 -1.40 11.94
C TYR A 41 5.53 -0.36 11.77
N GLN A 42 5.27 0.75 11.09
CA GLN A 42 6.20 1.88 10.97
C GLN A 42 6.53 2.47 12.34
N SER A 43 5.52 2.67 13.19
CA SER A 43 5.72 3.23 14.54
C SER A 43 6.52 2.30 15.44
N TYR A 44 6.32 0.98 15.29
CA TYR A 44 7.03 -0.06 16.05
C TYR A 44 8.48 -0.25 15.59
N THR A 45 8.72 -0.26 14.27
CA THR A 45 10.04 -0.58 13.69
C THR A 45 10.92 0.63 13.40
N GLY A 46 10.32 1.81 13.22
CA GLY A 46 10.99 3.02 12.77
C GLY A 46 11.37 3.02 11.28
N TYR A 47 10.83 2.10 10.48
CA TYR A 47 11.08 2.04 9.02
C TYR A 47 10.25 3.10 8.30
N ASP A 48 10.81 3.72 7.27
CA ASP A 48 10.02 4.55 6.36
C ASP A 48 9.23 3.62 5.43
N ILE A 49 7.90 3.59 5.54
CA ILE A 49 7.07 2.67 4.75
C ILE A 49 6.43 3.39 3.56
N VAL A 50 6.54 2.76 2.39
CA VAL A 50 5.85 3.17 1.17
C VAL A 50 4.97 2.03 0.68
N ILE A 51 3.65 2.26 0.67
CA ILE A 51 2.67 1.34 0.10
C ILE A 51 2.38 1.78 -1.33
N VAL A 52 2.51 0.85 -2.28
CA VAL A 52 2.28 1.06 -3.71
C VAL A 52 1.03 0.30 -4.11
N PHE A 53 0.02 1.01 -4.61
CA PHE A 53 -1.20 0.44 -5.18
C PHE A 53 -1.20 0.64 -6.69
N ASP A 54 -1.46 -0.42 -7.44
CA ASP A 54 -1.59 -0.34 -8.89
C ASP A 54 -2.84 0.46 -9.32
N ALA A 55 -2.69 1.37 -10.28
CA ALA A 55 -3.77 2.18 -10.83
C ALA A 55 -4.94 1.37 -11.40
N GLN A 56 -4.69 0.16 -11.90
CA GLN A 56 -5.70 -0.69 -12.56
C GLN A 56 -6.90 -1.02 -11.65
N TYR A 57 -6.73 -0.93 -10.32
CA TYR A 57 -7.77 -1.23 -9.33
C TYR A 57 -8.38 0.02 -8.67
N VAL A 58 -8.09 1.21 -9.19
CA VAL A 58 -8.60 2.48 -8.65
C VAL A 58 -9.87 2.88 -9.41
N ARG A 59 -11.05 2.57 -8.85
CA ARG A 59 -12.32 3.21 -9.25
C ARG A 59 -12.84 4.05 -8.09
N GLY A 60 -12.97 5.36 -8.32
CA GLY A 60 -13.55 6.28 -7.37
C GLY A 60 -12.60 6.66 -6.22
N ILE A 61 -12.39 7.96 -6.10
CA ILE A 61 -11.68 8.67 -5.02
C ILE A 61 -10.15 8.48 -5.00
N GLN A 62 -9.48 9.32 -5.80
CA GLN A 62 -8.16 9.82 -5.44
C GLN A 62 -8.27 10.57 -4.11
N ARG A 63 -7.68 10.01 -3.06
CA ARG A 63 -7.37 10.78 -1.84
C ARG A 63 -5.92 10.52 -1.48
N LYS A 64 -5.07 11.52 -1.69
CA LYS A 64 -3.80 11.62 -0.95
C LYS A 64 -4.19 11.78 0.52
N MET A 65 -4.17 10.69 1.27
CA MET A 65 -4.36 10.71 2.70
C MET A 65 -3.00 10.44 3.34
N GLU A 66 -2.38 11.47 3.90
CA GLU A 66 -1.41 11.25 4.96
C GLU A 66 -2.18 10.84 6.21
N ARG A 67 -2.47 9.55 6.34
CA ARG A 67 -2.84 8.99 7.63
C ARG A 67 -1.62 8.28 8.21
N HIS A 68 -1.21 8.76 9.39
CA HIS A 68 -0.31 8.03 10.28
C HIS A 68 1.13 7.89 9.76
N LYS A 69 1.61 8.90 9.00
CA LYS A 69 2.99 9.04 8.49
C LYS A 69 3.42 7.99 7.44
N VAL A 70 2.55 7.08 7.00
CA VAL A 70 2.90 6.11 5.94
C VAL A 70 2.73 6.77 4.57
N LYS A 71 3.68 6.56 3.66
CA LYS A 71 3.60 7.09 2.30
C LYS A 71 2.76 6.14 1.45
N ILE A 72 1.76 6.68 0.77
CA ILE A 72 0.91 5.91 -0.15
C ILE A 72 1.15 6.43 -1.57
N VAL A 73 1.40 5.51 -2.49
CA VAL A 73 1.63 5.77 -3.90
C VAL A 73 0.62 4.98 -4.70
N PHE A 74 -0.06 5.64 -5.62
CA PHE A 74 -0.77 4.98 -6.70
C PHE A 74 0.09 5.09 -7.96
N THR A 75 0.29 3.98 -8.67
CA THR A 75 1.05 3.99 -9.93
C THR A 75 0.27 4.74 -11.02
N LYS A 76 0.86 4.88 -12.20
CA LYS A 76 0.14 5.35 -13.39
C LYS A 76 -0.67 4.20 -14.02
N GLU A 77 -1.64 4.52 -14.89
CA GLU A 77 -2.44 3.50 -15.59
C GLU A 77 -1.59 2.53 -16.44
N ASP A 78 -0.41 2.97 -16.87
CA ASP A 78 0.57 2.23 -17.68
C ASP A 78 1.76 1.70 -16.85
N GLU A 79 1.68 1.73 -15.51
CA GLU A 79 2.75 1.32 -14.61
C GLU A 79 2.24 0.36 -13.52
N THR A 80 2.94 -0.74 -13.33
CA THR A 80 2.67 -1.73 -12.28
C THR A 80 3.38 -1.39 -10.97
N ALA A 81 2.89 -1.97 -9.85
CA ALA A 81 3.54 -1.80 -8.56
C ALA A 81 5.00 -2.28 -8.57
N ASP A 82 5.27 -3.40 -9.25
CA ASP A 82 6.60 -3.99 -9.39
C ASP A 82 7.58 -3.02 -10.09
N GLU A 83 7.19 -2.45 -11.24
CA GLU A 83 8.01 -1.48 -11.99
C GLU A 83 8.33 -0.23 -11.14
N TYR A 84 7.37 0.24 -10.35
CA TYR A 84 7.59 1.36 -9.44
C TYR A 84 8.61 1.01 -8.35
N ILE A 85 8.47 -0.17 -7.74
CA ILE A 85 9.32 -0.66 -6.64
C ILE A 85 10.75 -0.86 -7.14
N GLU A 86 10.95 -1.49 -8.29
CA GLU A 86 12.27 -1.70 -8.90
C GLU A 86 13.02 -0.39 -9.13
N ARG A 87 12.33 0.65 -9.62
CA ARG A 87 12.93 1.98 -9.82
C ARG A 87 13.29 2.67 -8.50
N LYS A 88 12.65 2.33 -7.39
CA LYS A 88 12.88 2.94 -6.08
C LYS A 88 13.87 2.19 -5.20
N ALA A 89 14.08 0.91 -5.45
CA ALA A 89 15.05 0.09 -4.74
C ALA A 89 16.48 0.29 -5.26
N ASN A 90 16.64 0.73 -6.51
CA ASN A 90 17.91 1.12 -7.14
C ASN A 90 18.27 2.59 -6.88
#